data_AF-A0A661TG95-F1
#
_entry.id   AF-A0A661TG95-F1
#
_cell.length_a   1.000
_cell.length_b   1.000
_cell.length_c   1.000
_cell.angle_alpha   90.00
_cell.angle_beta   90.00
_cell.angle_gamma   90.00
#
_symmetry.space_group_name_H-M   'P 1'
#
loop_
_entity.id
_entity.type
_entity.pdbx_description
1 polymer ?
#
loop_
_entity_poly.entity_id
_entity_poly.type
_entity_poly.pdbx_seq_one_letter_code
_entity_poly.pdbx_strand_id
1 'polypeptide(L)'
;MEQSPVIKDKLARVARLRKKALSLPARKAMDLIIDSPDAPAVVHSMAEQDFYLMVNEIGPEDAIELISLASDSQWEYILDTDSWKKEEINNHAVVKWFDLLMEADADRFLSWMTSEKKDFLELFFYYHIEAAVREHDQEPSEFDDDFFTFDDVYYFRFIKKGPAVGMDDKETQWRDNVLYGFLKRLADTDYIKYQELLFYSSGVIPAEAEEEAYRLRNVRLAEKGFLPFEEAIGIYQPLRSKKLPAKPPAIENKGSLLPVPMTQLQLMDGTGVFERALNLVDSGNTIQELCAEFAALCNNIAVADQVVLATKKELGMVVRKACGYLSIGFARLCGNMETGCEPSRAASLMKTAYLADIFRTGYGVVMELKNRAVRWRRSSWWAEKGLPLAFWGERRGGALGGLLVKRPLFYDHTDGLYREFGSVADVRDAESLLREIMVIDDLLLQADIDPSPVSPLILTVDNLLLTLWA
;
A
#
# COMPACT_ATOMS: atom_id res chain seq x y z
N MET A 1 8.40 -31.88 17.48
CA MET A 1 7.18 -32.71 17.61
C MET A 1 6.62 -32.92 16.21
N GLU A 2 6.62 -34.15 15.69
CA GLU A 2 5.95 -34.45 14.41
C GLU A 2 4.44 -34.27 14.57
N GLN A 3 3.85 -33.38 13.78
CA GLN A 3 2.40 -33.20 13.71
C GLN A 3 1.72 -34.49 13.22
N SER A 4 0.63 -34.88 13.86
CA SER A 4 -0.19 -36.05 13.49
C SER A 4 -0.57 -36.02 12.00
N PRO A 5 -0.60 -37.16 11.30
CA PRO A 5 -0.93 -37.24 9.86
C PRO A 5 -2.27 -36.57 9.51
N VAL A 6 -3.26 -36.63 10.40
CA VAL A 6 -4.57 -35.98 10.23
C VAL A 6 -4.45 -34.45 10.18
N ILE A 7 -3.55 -33.87 10.99
CA ILE A 7 -3.30 -32.43 11.03
C ILE A 7 -2.60 -31.99 9.74
N LYS A 8 -1.63 -32.77 9.25
CA LYS A 8 -0.94 -32.49 7.99
C LYS A 8 -1.90 -32.49 6.80
N ASP A 9 -2.82 -33.45 6.74
CA ASP A 9 -3.82 -33.53 5.66
C ASP A 9 -4.81 -32.36 5.70
N LYS A 10 -5.24 -31.94 6.91
CA LYS A 10 -6.08 -30.76 7.08
C LYS A 10 -5.36 -29.49 6.62
N LEU A 11 -4.11 -29.28 7.04
CA LEU A 11 -3.30 -28.12 6.63
C LEU A 11 -3.10 -28.09 5.10
N ALA A 12 -2.83 -29.23 4.48
CA ALA A 12 -2.69 -29.32 3.04
C ALA A 12 -4.01 -29.00 2.31
N ARG A 13 -5.16 -29.45 2.83
CA ARG A 13 -6.48 -29.13 2.28
C ARG A 13 -6.78 -27.64 2.38
N VAL A 14 -6.56 -27.03 3.55
CA VAL A 14 -6.71 -25.59 3.78
C VAL A 14 -5.83 -24.78 2.83
N ALA A 15 -4.55 -25.15 2.70
CA ALA A 15 -3.62 -24.45 1.81
C ALA A 15 -4.04 -24.53 0.32
N ARG A 16 -4.55 -25.67 -0.14
CA ARG A 16 -5.08 -25.82 -1.51
C ARG A 16 -6.32 -24.97 -1.72
N LEU A 17 -7.23 -24.98 -0.75
CA LEU A 17 -8.48 -24.22 -0.83
C LEU A 17 -8.21 -22.71 -0.83
N ARG A 18 -7.34 -22.23 0.07
CA ARG A 18 -6.83 -20.85 0.08
C ARG A 18 -6.26 -20.45 -1.30
N LYS A 19 -5.35 -21.25 -1.85
CA LYS A 19 -4.73 -20.95 -3.15
C LYS A 19 -5.77 -20.85 -4.27
N LYS A 20 -6.77 -21.74 -4.25
CA LYS A 20 -7.87 -21.72 -5.21
C LYS A 20 -8.75 -20.48 -5.03
N ALA A 21 -9.14 -20.16 -3.79
CA ALA A 21 -9.97 -18.99 -3.49
C ALA A 21 -9.32 -17.69 -3.98
N LEU A 22 -8.04 -17.47 -3.66
CA LEU A 22 -7.33 -16.26 -4.09
C LEU A 22 -7.25 -16.11 -5.62
N SER A 23 -7.24 -17.22 -6.37
CA SER A 23 -7.21 -17.19 -7.84
C SER A 23 -8.55 -16.90 -8.52
N LEU A 24 -9.65 -16.89 -7.75
CA LEU A 24 -10.99 -16.62 -8.25
C LEU A 24 -11.38 -15.15 -8.06
N PRO A 25 -12.36 -14.62 -8.82
CA PRO A 25 -13.00 -13.35 -8.51
C PRO A 25 -13.58 -13.35 -7.10
N ALA A 26 -13.51 -12.22 -6.38
CA ALA A 26 -13.71 -12.22 -4.93
C ALA A 26 -15.07 -12.79 -4.46
N ARG A 27 -16.18 -12.49 -5.14
CA ARG A 27 -17.49 -13.09 -4.79
C ARG A 27 -17.51 -14.61 -4.90
N LYS A 28 -16.95 -15.17 -5.98
CA LYS A 28 -16.83 -16.63 -6.15
C LYS A 28 -15.85 -17.26 -5.15
N ALA A 29 -14.84 -16.49 -4.74
CA ALA A 29 -13.90 -16.90 -3.70
C ALA A 29 -14.61 -17.00 -2.35
N MET A 30 -15.43 -16.01 -2.00
CA MET A 30 -16.26 -15.99 -0.79
C MET A 30 -17.22 -17.19 -0.75
N ASP A 31 -18.00 -17.42 -1.81
CA ASP A 31 -18.91 -18.57 -1.90
C ASP A 31 -18.16 -19.90 -1.65
N LEU A 32 -16.99 -20.06 -2.29
CA LEU A 32 -16.15 -21.26 -2.14
C LEU A 32 -15.61 -21.44 -0.71
N ILE A 33 -15.32 -20.35 0.00
CA ILE A 33 -14.82 -20.38 1.38
C ILE A 33 -15.94 -20.75 2.33
N ILE A 34 -17.09 -20.07 2.22
CA ILE A 34 -18.25 -20.24 3.11
C ILE A 34 -18.83 -21.65 3.01
N ASP A 35 -18.91 -22.21 1.78
CA ASP A 35 -19.36 -23.59 1.56
C ASP A 35 -18.40 -24.66 2.14
N SER A 36 -17.23 -24.26 2.64
CA SER A 36 -16.24 -25.18 3.18
C SER A 36 -16.48 -25.51 4.65
N PRO A 37 -16.35 -26.79 5.06
CA PRO A 37 -16.36 -27.13 6.49
C PRO A 37 -15.15 -26.58 7.25
N ASP A 38 -14.12 -26.10 6.55
CA ASP A 38 -12.92 -25.50 7.15
C ASP A 38 -12.88 -23.97 6.96
N ALA A 39 -14.01 -23.30 6.70
CA ALA A 39 -14.07 -21.88 6.36
C ALA A 39 -13.22 -20.96 7.28
N PRO A 40 -13.34 -21.01 8.63
CA PRO A 40 -12.50 -20.17 9.51
C PRO A 40 -11.00 -20.46 9.34
N ALA A 41 -10.62 -21.74 9.20
CA ALA A 41 -9.22 -22.11 9.03
C ALA A 41 -8.65 -21.64 7.69
N VAL A 42 -9.49 -21.58 6.64
CA VAL A 42 -9.10 -21.01 5.34
C VAL A 42 -8.88 -19.52 5.46
N VAL A 43 -9.81 -18.79 6.05
CA VAL A 43 -9.71 -17.34 6.25
C VAL A 43 -8.47 -17.00 7.10
N HIS A 44 -8.28 -17.66 8.24
CA HIS A 44 -7.12 -17.42 9.11
C HIS A 44 -5.78 -17.82 8.48
N SER A 45 -5.81 -18.68 7.44
CA SER A 45 -4.61 -19.03 6.68
C SER A 45 -4.24 -17.99 5.62
N MET A 46 -5.08 -16.98 5.38
CA MET A 46 -4.77 -15.86 4.48
C MET A 46 -3.97 -14.78 5.20
N ALA A 47 -3.07 -14.13 4.48
CA ALA A 47 -2.43 -12.93 5.00
C ALA A 47 -3.47 -11.82 5.15
N GLU A 48 -3.28 -10.95 6.13
CA GLU A 48 -4.23 -9.87 6.44
C GLU A 48 -4.47 -8.97 5.23
N GLN A 49 -3.43 -8.67 4.46
CA GLN A 49 -3.54 -7.89 3.23
C GLN A 49 -4.35 -8.60 2.14
N ASP A 50 -4.17 -9.91 1.95
CA ASP A 50 -4.95 -10.68 0.97
C ASP A 50 -6.43 -10.71 1.35
N PHE A 51 -6.72 -10.87 2.65
CA PHE A 51 -8.07 -10.83 3.19
C PHE A 51 -8.71 -9.45 3.00
N TYR A 52 -8.01 -8.38 3.37
CA TYR A 52 -8.47 -7.01 3.21
C TYR A 52 -8.78 -6.65 1.74
N LEU A 53 -7.93 -7.06 0.80
CA LEU A 53 -8.17 -6.85 -0.63
C LEU A 53 -9.41 -7.63 -1.11
N MET A 54 -9.63 -8.84 -0.60
CA MET A 54 -10.82 -9.64 -0.91
C MET A 54 -12.10 -8.95 -0.41
N VAL A 55 -12.12 -8.49 0.85
CA VAL A 55 -13.26 -7.79 1.44
C VAL A 55 -13.60 -6.52 0.64
N ASN A 56 -12.59 -5.71 0.30
CA ASN A 56 -12.80 -4.49 -0.49
C ASN A 56 -13.23 -4.74 -1.93
N GLU A 57 -12.80 -5.84 -2.56
CA GLU A 57 -13.25 -6.20 -3.91
C GLU A 57 -14.72 -6.65 -3.93
N ILE A 58 -15.21 -7.24 -2.83
CA ILE A 58 -16.63 -7.64 -2.68
C ILE A 58 -17.49 -6.41 -2.38
N GLY A 59 -16.97 -5.52 -1.53
CA GLY A 59 -17.72 -4.50 -0.79
C GLY A 59 -17.84 -4.94 0.67
N PRO A 60 -17.33 -4.16 1.65
CA PRO A 60 -17.37 -4.56 3.07
C PRO A 60 -18.76 -4.91 3.59
N GLU A 61 -19.79 -4.19 3.14
CA GLU A 61 -21.20 -4.39 3.50
C GLU A 61 -21.74 -5.74 2.97
N ASP A 62 -21.23 -6.21 1.83
CA ASP A 62 -21.61 -7.48 1.21
C ASP A 62 -20.75 -8.65 1.73
N ALA A 63 -19.78 -8.40 2.60
CA ALA A 63 -18.79 -9.36 3.06
C ALA A 63 -18.92 -9.72 4.55
N ILE A 64 -20.04 -9.39 5.21
CA ILE A 64 -20.27 -9.60 6.65
C ILE A 64 -19.99 -11.04 7.10
N GLU A 65 -20.49 -12.04 6.37
CA GLU A 65 -20.25 -13.45 6.67
C GLU A 65 -18.77 -13.84 6.55
N LEU A 66 -18.03 -13.20 5.65
CA LEU A 66 -16.58 -13.41 5.55
C LEU A 66 -15.82 -12.69 6.67
N ILE A 67 -16.29 -11.50 7.08
CA ILE A 67 -15.72 -10.69 8.17
C ILE A 67 -15.90 -11.40 9.52
N SER A 68 -17.02 -12.08 9.75
CA SER A 68 -17.27 -12.82 11.01
C SER A 68 -16.30 -14.00 11.20
N LEU A 69 -15.80 -14.57 10.09
CA LEU A 69 -14.84 -15.68 10.07
C LEU A 69 -13.37 -15.22 10.19
N ALA A 70 -13.10 -13.92 10.18
CA ALA A 70 -11.74 -13.37 10.20
C ALA A 70 -11.07 -13.55 11.57
N SER A 71 -9.73 -13.56 11.62
CA SER A 71 -8.99 -13.52 12.88
C SER A 71 -8.94 -12.09 13.45
N ASP A 72 -8.62 -11.96 14.75
CA ASP A 72 -8.45 -10.64 15.39
C ASP A 72 -7.32 -9.84 14.72
N SER A 73 -6.27 -10.49 14.21
CA SER A 73 -5.20 -9.84 13.43
C SER A 73 -5.69 -9.28 12.10
N GLN A 74 -6.69 -9.92 11.47
CA GLN A 74 -7.30 -9.46 10.23
C GLN A 74 -8.23 -8.27 10.47
N TRP A 75 -9.01 -8.28 11.54
CA TRP A 75 -9.77 -7.10 12.00
C TRP A 75 -8.84 -5.93 12.35
N GLU A 76 -7.74 -6.20 13.04
CA GLU A 76 -6.74 -5.19 13.37
C GLU A 76 -6.16 -4.54 12.11
N TYR A 77 -5.80 -5.35 11.11
CA TYR A 77 -5.25 -4.81 9.87
C TYR A 77 -6.25 -3.93 9.11
N ILE A 78 -7.54 -4.29 9.15
CA ILE A 78 -8.61 -3.46 8.60
C ILE A 78 -8.65 -2.10 9.31
N LEU A 79 -8.70 -2.10 10.65
CA LEU A 79 -8.73 -0.85 11.42
C LEU A 79 -7.48 -0.01 11.18
N ASP A 80 -6.29 -0.61 11.20
CA ASP A 80 -5.02 0.07 10.91
C ASP A 80 -5.02 0.71 9.50
N THR A 81 -5.68 0.09 8.53
CA THR A 81 -5.66 0.60 7.15
C THR A 81 -6.68 1.71 6.94
N ASP A 82 -7.91 1.55 7.43
CA ASP A 82 -9.04 2.42 7.07
C ASP A 82 -9.36 3.50 8.10
N SER A 83 -9.01 3.29 9.38
CA SER A 83 -9.40 4.20 10.47
C SER A 83 -8.59 5.49 10.52
N TRP A 84 -7.71 5.73 9.54
CA TRP A 84 -6.73 6.82 9.58
C TRP A 84 -6.67 7.57 8.27
N LYS A 85 -6.59 8.90 8.36
CA LYS A 85 -6.30 9.79 7.24
C LYS A 85 -4.96 10.47 7.52
N LYS A 86 -3.88 9.90 6.95
CA LYS A 86 -2.49 10.22 7.32
C LYS A 86 -2.23 9.90 8.79
N GLU A 87 -2.17 10.93 9.63
CA GLU A 87 -1.82 10.88 11.06
C GLU A 87 -3.05 11.11 11.95
N GLU A 88 -4.20 11.47 11.37
CA GLU A 88 -5.43 11.74 12.10
C GLU A 88 -6.39 10.55 12.01
N ILE A 89 -7.14 10.30 13.09
CA ILE A 89 -8.20 9.30 13.11
C ILE A 89 -9.35 9.74 12.20
N ASN A 90 -9.80 8.84 11.34
CA ASN A 90 -10.96 9.02 10.47
C ASN A 90 -12.21 8.48 11.16
N ASN A 91 -12.92 9.33 11.89
CA ASN A 91 -14.09 8.90 12.68
C ASN A 91 -15.19 8.26 11.85
N HIS A 92 -15.48 8.75 10.64
CA HIS A 92 -16.48 8.12 9.78
C HIS A 92 -16.11 6.67 9.47
N ALA A 93 -14.84 6.40 9.16
CA ALA A 93 -14.37 5.04 8.91
C ALA A 93 -14.40 4.16 10.17
N VAL A 94 -14.08 4.71 11.34
CA VAL A 94 -14.18 3.98 12.62
C VAL A 94 -15.62 3.59 12.91
N VAL A 95 -16.57 4.52 12.82
CA VAL A 95 -18.01 4.23 13.02
C VAL A 95 -18.48 3.19 12.01
N LYS A 96 -18.04 3.28 10.75
CA LYS A 96 -18.36 2.30 9.71
C LYS A 96 -17.92 0.89 10.11
N TRP A 97 -16.67 0.75 10.55
CA TRP A 97 -16.16 -0.54 10.96
C TRP A 97 -16.77 -1.05 12.27
N PHE A 98 -17.14 -0.16 13.21
CA PHE A 98 -17.93 -0.55 14.38
C PHE A 98 -19.27 -1.16 13.98
N ASP A 99 -19.99 -0.52 13.05
CA ASP A 99 -21.28 -1.00 12.56
C ASP A 99 -21.13 -2.39 11.90
N LEU A 100 -20.19 -2.52 10.96
CA LEU A 100 -19.93 -3.78 10.24
C LEU A 100 -19.46 -4.91 11.17
N LEU A 101 -18.60 -4.61 12.16
CA LEU A 101 -18.10 -5.62 13.10
C LEU A 101 -19.16 -6.02 14.14
N MET A 102 -20.03 -5.09 14.55
CA MET A 102 -21.20 -5.40 15.36
C MET A 102 -22.18 -6.31 14.60
N GLU A 103 -22.38 -6.08 13.30
CA GLU A 103 -23.21 -6.94 12.45
C GLU A 103 -22.57 -8.33 12.23
N ALA A 104 -21.24 -8.38 12.07
CA ALA A 104 -20.52 -9.62 11.85
C ALA A 104 -20.48 -10.54 13.08
N ASP A 105 -20.09 -10.01 14.24
CA ASP A 105 -20.09 -10.73 15.52
C ASP A 105 -19.97 -9.74 16.69
N ALA A 106 -21.11 -9.26 17.19
CA ALA A 106 -21.16 -8.25 18.26
C ALA A 106 -20.46 -8.68 19.56
N ASP A 107 -20.66 -9.91 20.02
CA ASP A 107 -20.14 -10.35 21.32
C ASP A 107 -18.62 -10.51 21.26
N ARG A 108 -18.09 -11.05 20.15
CA ARG A 108 -16.65 -11.10 19.91
C ARG A 108 -16.07 -9.71 19.76
N PHE A 109 -16.71 -8.83 18.98
CA PHE A 109 -16.24 -7.46 18.77
C PHE A 109 -16.15 -6.68 20.08
N LEU A 110 -17.16 -6.77 20.95
CA LEU A 110 -17.13 -6.17 22.29
C LEU A 110 -15.99 -6.70 23.14
N SER A 111 -15.82 -8.02 23.16
CA SER A 111 -14.74 -8.66 23.91
C SER A 111 -13.37 -8.18 23.43
N TRP A 112 -13.15 -8.17 22.11
CA TRP A 112 -11.90 -7.73 21.49
C TRP A 112 -11.62 -6.25 21.75
N MET A 113 -12.60 -5.36 21.54
CA MET A 113 -12.43 -3.92 21.74
C MET A 113 -12.11 -3.56 23.20
N THR A 114 -12.78 -4.22 24.15
CA THR A 114 -12.60 -3.93 25.57
C THR A 114 -11.38 -4.58 26.21
N SER A 115 -10.77 -5.57 25.55
CA SER A 115 -9.58 -6.27 26.06
C SER A 115 -8.30 -5.93 25.31
N GLU A 116 -8.32 -5.93 23.98
CA GLU A 116 -7.15 -5.72 23.13
C GLU A 116 -7.05 -4.31 22.55
N LYS A 117 -8.16 -3.56 22.48
CA LYS A 117 -8.22 -2.20 21.93
C LYS A 117 -8.68 -1.14 22.93
N LYS A 118 -8.51 -1.42 24.23
CA LYS A 118 -9.02 -0.57 25.32
C LYS A 118 -8.63 0.91 25.14
N ASP A 119 -7.34 1.20 24.95
CA ASP A 119 -6.85 2.58 24.82
C ASP A 119 -7.44 3.30 23.58
N PHE A 120 -7.55 2.59 22.45
CA PHE A 120 -8.17 3.13 21.24
C PHE A 120 -9.68 3.35 21.43
N LEU A 121 -10.36 2.43 22.11
CA LEU A 121 -11.78 2.53 22.44
C LEU A 121 -12.04 3.73 23.36
N GLU A 122 -11.26 3.89 24.42
CA GLU A 122 -11.37 5.01 25.36
C GLU A 122 -11.12 6.35 24.66
N LEU A 123 -10.09 6.45 23.82
CA LEU A 123 -9.83 7.64 23.01
C LEU A 123 -10.99 7.95 22.05
N PHE A 124 -11.51 6.93 21.38
CA PHE A 124 -12.63 7.10 20.47
C PHE A 124 -13.87 7.59 21.23
N PHE A 125 -14.17 7.01 22.39
CA PHE A 125 -15.30 7.41 23.23
C PHE A 125 -15.11 8.79 23.85
N TYR A 126 -13.88 9.21 24.21
CA TYR A 126 -13.58 10.57 24.65
C TYR A 126 -14.06 11.62 23.63
N TYR A 127 -13.92 11.35 22.34
CA TYR A 127 -14.36 12.27 21.29
C TYR A 127 -15.88 12.31 21.05
N HIS A 128 -16.58 11.26 21.47
CA HIS A 128 -17.96 11.00 21.09
C HIS A 128 -18.94 11.07 22.24
N ILE A 129 -18.49 10.93 23.47
CA ILE A 129 -19.34 10.80 24.64
C ILE A 129 -18.86 11.71 25.77
N GLU A 130 -19.81 12.29 26.47
CA GLU A 130 -19.62 12.89 27.79
C GLU A 130 -20.30 12.00 28.81
N ALA A 131 -19.53 11.43 29.74
CA ALA A 131 -20.04 10.61 30.82
C ALA A 131 -20.12 11.44 32.11
N ALA A 132 -21.16 11.20 32.90
CA ALA A 132 -21.36 11.77 34.21
C ALA A 132 -21.85 10.69 35.18
N VAL A 133 -21.42 10.76 36.44
CA VAL A 133 -21.87 9.85 37.50
C VAL A 133 -22.73 10.66 38.45
N ARG A 134 -23.94 10.17 38.73
CA ARG A 134 -24.85 10.84 39.66
C ARG A 134 -24.38 10.68 41.10
N GLU A 135 -24.19 11.80 41.79
CA GLU A 135 -23.86 11.80 43.22
C GLU A 135 -25.08 11.40 44.07
N HIS A 136 -24.85 10.95 45.30
CA HIS A 136 -25.92 10.41 46.15
C HIS A 136 -27.00 11.43 46.55
N ASP A 137 -26.68 12.71 46.48
CA ASP A 137 -27.54 13.85 46.80
C ASP A 137 -28.15 14.53 45.55
N GLN A 138 -27.78 14.08 44.35
CA GLN A 138 -28.32 14.61 43.09
C GLN A 138 -29.59 13.88 42.66
N GLU A 139 -30.61 14.65 42.32
CA GLU A 139 -31.83 14.11 41.72
C GLU A 139 -31.63 13.84 40.21
N PRO A 140 -32.26 12.80 39.62
CA PRO A 140 -32.17 12.54 38.18
C PRO A 140 -32.60 13.71 37.30
N SER A 141 -33.48 14.58 37.80
CA SER A 141 -33.96 15.77 37.09
C SER A 141 -32.93 16.90 36.96
N GLU A 142 -31.77 16.77 37.64
CA GLU A 142 -30.66 17.71 37.51
C GLU A 142 -29.84 17.49 36.23
N PHE A 143 -30.00 16.34 35.56
CA PHE A 143 -29.40 16.06 34.27
C PHE A 143 -30.26 16.61 33.12
N ASP A 144 -29.60 17.13 32.08
CA ASP A 144 -30.27 17.59 30.86
C ASP A 144 -31.02 16.44 30.15
N ASP A 145 -32.09 16.77 29.44
CA ASP A 145 -32.94 15.79 28.72
C ASP A 145 -32.20 14.99 27.62
N ASP A 146 -30.98 15.41 27.24
CA ASP A 146 -30.14 14.76 26.24
C ASP A 146 -29.24 13.66 26.81
N PHE A 147 -29.23 13.46 28.13
CA PHE A 147 -28.53 12.36 28.79
C PHE A 147 -29.32 11.05 28.73
N PHE A 148 -28.60 9.98 28.40
CA PHE A 148 -29.06 8.60 28.46
C PHE A 148 -28.51 7.92 29.71
N THR A 149 -29.24 6.94 30.23
CA THR A 149 -28.76 6.04 31.29
C THR A 149 -29.40 4.66 31.15
N PHE A 150 -28.68 3.63 31.58
CA PHE A 150 -29.19 2.25 31.66
C PHE A 150 -29.46 1.78 33.09
N ASP A 151 -29.01 2.54 34.10
CA ASP A 151 -28.92 2.10 35.49
C ASP A 151 -29.29 3.19 36.53
N ASP A 152 -29.61 4.42 36.08
CA ASP A 152 -29.90 5.59 36.94
C ASP A 152 -28.72 6.04 37.83
N VAL A 153 -27.50 5.61 37.48
CA VAL A 153 -26.24 5.93 38.17
C VAL A 153 -25.24 6.55 37.22
N TYR A 154 -25.00 5.90 36.08
CA TYR A 154 -24.11 6.35 35.03
C TYR A 154 -24.94 6.97 33.91
N TYR A 155 -24.71 8.24 33.66
CA TYR A 155 -25.34 9.02 32.60
C TYR A 155 -24.30 9.29 31.52
N PHE A 156 -24.76 9.32 30.27
CA PHE A 156 -23.92 9.71 29.15
C PHE A 156 -24.72 10.45 28.09
N ARG A 157 -24.09 11.39 27.39
CA ARG A 157 -24.66 12.02 26.20
C ARG A 157 -23.67 11.98 25.04
N PHE A 158 -24.20 11.99 23.82
CA PHE A 158 -23.38 12.03 22.62
C PHE A 158 -22.95 13.47 22.31
N ILE A 159 -21.66 13.65 22.09
CA ILE A 159 -21.03 14.93 21.81
C ILE A 159 -20.18 14.84 20.54
N LYS A 160 -19.60 15.98 20.15
CA LYS A 160 -18.66 16.08 19.03
C LYS A 160 -17.43 16.86 19.49
N LYS A 161 -16.34 16.16 19.82
CA LYS A 161 -15.03 16.77 20.13
C LYS A 161 -13.99 16.41 19.07
N GLY A 162 -12.96 17.24 18.94
CA GLY A 162 -11.81 16.99 18.07
C GLY A 162 -12.20 16.59 16.64
N PRO A 163 -11.76 15.43 16.12
CA PRO A 163 -12.04 15.00 14.75
C PRO A 163 -13.53 14.74 14.46
N ALA A 164 -14.42 14.76 15.46
CA ALA A 164 -15.87 14.57 15.28
C ALA A 164 -16.64 15.87 14.96
N VAL A 165 -16.00 17.04 15.08
CA VAL A 165 -16.67 18.36 14.95
C VAL A 165 -17.21 18.64 13.54
N GLY A 166 -16.76 17.89 12.52
CA GLY A 166 -17.15 18.08 11.11
C GLY A 166 -18.30 17.21 10.58
N MET A 167 -18.91 16.35 11.41
CA MET A 167 -19.96 15.43 10.96
C MET A 167 -21.28 16.13 10.66
N ASP A 168 -21.93 15.77 9.55
CA ASP A 168 -23.28 16.25 9.24
C ASP A 168 -24.36 15.59 10.12
N ASP A 169 -25.60 16.06 10.02
CA ASP A 169 -26.70 15.56 10.87
C ASP A 169 -27.01 14.08 10.64
N LYS A 170 -26.89 13.58 9.41
CA LYS A 170 -27.14 12.17 9.09
C LYS A 170 -26.03 11.28 9.62
N GLU A 171 -24.78 11.70 9.42
CA GLU A 171 -23.60 11.02 9.97
C GLU A 171 -23.65 10.99 11.50
N THR A 172 -24.03 12.10 12.13
CA THR A 172 -24.19 12.21 13.59
C THR A 172 -25.25 11.22 14.08
N GLN A 173 -26.43 11.18 13.45
CA GLN A 173 -27.51 10.28 13.87
C GLN A 173 -27.13 8.81 13.69
N TRP A 174 -26.51 8.44 12.57
CA TRP A 174 -26.06 7.08 12.33
C TRP A 174 -25.03 6.63 13.37
N ARG A 175 -24.02 7.46 13.60
CA ARG A 175 -23.01 7.27 14.66
C ARG A 175 -23.64 7.08 16.03
N ASP A 176 -24.57 7.94 16.43
CA ASP A 176 -25.21 7.86 17.75
C ASP A 176 -25.96 6.53 17.91
N ASN A 177 -26.63 6.05 16.86
CA ASN A 177 -27.27 4.74 16.87
C ASN A 177 -26.28 3.59 17.04
N VAL A 178 -25.15 3.62 16.31
CA VAL A 178 -24.10 2.60 16.41
C VAL A 178 -23.48 2.58 17.82
N LEU A 179 -23.12 3.75 18.35
CA LEU A 179 -22.52 3.87 19.68
C LEU A 179 -23.50 3.50 20.79
N TYR A 180 -24.77 3.88 20.67
CA TYR A 180 -25.82 3.47 21.60
C TYR A 180 -25.99 1.95 21.60
N GLY A 181 -26.03 1.32 20.42
CA GLY A 181 -26.09 -0.13 20.27
C GLY A 181 -24.90 -0.83 20.92
N PHE A 182 -23.69 -0.30 20.71
CA PHE A 182 -22.46 -0.80 21.35
C PHE A 182 -22.55 -0.72 22.88
N LEU A 183 -22.84 0.46 23.43
CA LEU A 183 -22.93 0.67 24.88
C LEU A 183 -24.03 -0.18 25.51
N LYS A 184 -25.20 -0.27 24.87
CA LYS A 184 -26.32 -1.04 25.38
C LYS A 184 -25.96 -2.53 25.46
N ARG A 185 -25.36 -3.06 24.39
CA ARG A 185 -24.93 -4.46 24.34
C ARG A 185 -23.81 -4.72 25.36
N LEU A 186 -22.85 -3.81 25.52
CA LEU A 186 -21.81 -3.92 26.54
C LEU A 186 -22.39 -3.92 27.95
N ALA A 187 -23.32 -3.02 28.28
CA ALA A 187 -23.98 -2.98 29.58
C ALA A 187 -24.75 -4.27 29.90
N ASP A 188 -25.41 -4.86 28.89
CA ASP A 188 -26.16 -6.10 29.03
C ASP A 188 -25.26 -7.35 29.18
N THR A 189 -24.03 -7.31 28.66
CA THR A 189 -23.11 -8.47 28.62
C THR A 189 -22.01 -8.42 29.68
N ASP A 190 -21.38 -7.26 29.87
CA ASP A 190 -20.32 -7.01 30.86
C ASP A 190 -20.46 -5.60 31.43
N TYR A 191 -21.32 -5.49 32.44
CA TYR A 191 -21.64 -4.23 33.09
C TYR A 191 -20.43 -3.55 33.75
N ILE A 192 -19.44 -4.32 34.24
CA ILE A 192 -18.23 -3.75 34.84
C ILE A 192 -17.40 -3.04 33.78
N LYS A 193 -17.21 -3.67 32.61
CA LYS A 193 -16.49 -3.04 31.49
C LYS A 193 -17.22 -1.81 30.94
N TYR A 194 -18.55 -1.81 30.93
CA TYR A 194 -19.33 -0.62 30.58
C TYR A 194 -19.02 0.55 31.51
N GLN A 195 -19.02 0.32 32.83
CA GLN A 195 -18.68 1.35 33.82
C GLN A 195 -17.24 1.85 33.66
N GLU A 196 -16.30 0.92 33.52
CA GLU A 196 -14.89 1.25 33.29
C GLU A 196 -14.72 2.12 32.04
N LEU A 197 -15.35 1.75 30.92
CA LEU A 197 -15.25 2.51 29.68
C LEU A 197 -15.72 3.95 29.86
N LEU A 198 -16.90 4.17 30.45
CA LEU A 198 -17.42 5.52 30.69
C LEU A 198 -16.50 6.33 31.60
N PHE A 199 -15.99 5.71 32.66
CA PHE A 199 -15.10 6.37 33.62
C PHE A 199 -13.76 6.76 32.97
N TYR A 200 -13.05 5.80 32.36
CA TYR A 200 -11.72 6.02 31.82
C TYR A 200 -11.72 6.93 30.58
N SER A 201 -12.76 6.84 29.74
CA SER A 201 -12.90 7.72 28.57
C SER A 201 -12.90 9.20 28.96
N SER A 202 -13.41 9.56 30.14
CA SER A 202 -13.42 10.97 30.61
C SER A 202 -12.02 11.50 30.98
N GLY A 203 -11.10 10.60 31.34
CA GLY A 203 -9.74 10.93 31.80
C GLY A 203 -8.67 10.83 30.73
N VAL A 204 -9.03 10.52 29.48
CA VAL A 204 -8.07 10.39 28.38
C VAL A 204 -7.39 11.73 28.10
N ILE A 205 -6.06 11.69 27.94
CA ILE A 205 -5.29 12.82 27.40
C ILE A 205 -5.19 12.59 25.88
N PRO A 206 -6.02 13.26 25.07
CA PRO A 206 -6.21 12.90 23.66
C PRO A 206 -4.91 12.93 22.84
N ALA A 207 -4.07 13.95 23.04
CA ALA A 207 -2.82 14.09 22.29
C ALA A 207 -1.83 12.95 22.56
N GLU A 208 -1.73 12.47 23.80
CA GLU A 208 -0.84 11.36 24.16
C GLU A 208 -1.39 10.03 23.62
N ALA A 209 -2.69 9.81 23.77
CA ALA A 209 -3.36 8.59 23.31
C ALA A 209 -3.36 8.47 21.77
N GLU A 210 -3.57 9.58 21.05
CA GLU A 210 -3.50 9.61 19.58
C GLU A 210 -2.11 9.26 19.07
N GLU A 211 -1.06 9.87 19.64
CA GLU A 211 0.32 9.61 19.24
C GLU A 211 0.71 8.14 19.50
N GLU A 212 0.32 7.59 20.65
CA GLU A 212 0.60 6.18 20.95
C GLU A 212 -0.17 5.23 20.03
N ALA A 213 -1.45 5.51 19.75
CA ALA A 213 -2.24 4.73 18.80
C ALA A 213 -1.63 4.77 17.39
N TYR A 214 -1.21 5.95 16.94
CA TYR A 214 -0.53 6.15 15.66
C TYR A 214 0.81 5.40 15.61
N ARG A 215 1.62 5.48 16.68
CA ARG A 215 2.90 4.78 16.78
C ARG A 215 2.72 3.26 16.71
N LEU A 216 1.79 2.69 17.49
CA LEU A 216 1.52 1.26 17.51
C LEU A 216 1.04 0.75 16.15
N ARG A 217 0.14 1.49 15.51
CA ARG A 217 -0.29 1.24 14.13
C ARG A 217 0.90 1.20 13.18
N ASN A 218 1.77 2.21 13.22
CA ASN A 218 2.93 2.29 12.34
C ASN A 218 3.88 1.10 12.53
N VAL A 219 4.06 0.60 13.76
CA VAL A 219 4.84 -0.62 14.01
C VAL A 219 4.21 -1.83 13.31
N ARG A 220 2.91 -2.08 13.50
CA ARG A 220 2.20 -3.21 12.88
C ARG A 220 2.16 -3.14 11.35
N LEU A 221 2.07 -1.94 10.79
CA LEU A 221 2.08 -1.70 9.35
C LEU A 221 3.50 -1.83 8.76
N ALA A 222 4.52 -1.35 9.47
CA ALA A 222 5.92 -1.47 9.06
C ALA A 222 6.39 -2.93 8.99
N GLU A 223 5.92 -3.80 9.90
CA GLU A 223 6.15 -5.26 9.83
C GLU A 223 5.63 -5.88 8.51
N LYS A 224 4.61 -5.27 7.90
CA LYS A 224 4.04 -5.68 6.61
C LYS A 224 4.66 -4.92 5.42
N GLY A 225 5.67 -4.10 5.65
CA GLY A 225 6.37 -3.30 4.62
C GLY A 225 5.76 -1.93 4.33
N PHE A 226 4.75 -1.49 5.08
CA PHE A 226 4.24 -0.12 5.02
C PHE A 226 5.09 0.77 5.95
N LEU A 227 6.32 1.07 5.52
CA LEU A 227 7.23 1.92 6.27
C LEU A 227 6.72 3.36 6.35
N PRO A 228 7.08 4.17 7.37
CA PRO A 228 6.79 5.59 7.40
C PRO A 228 7.24 6.30 6.11
N PHE A 229 6.50 7.31 5.65
CA PHE A 229 6.71 7.92 4.34
C PHE A 229 8.15 8.41 4.11
N GLU A 230 8.78 8.98 5.14
CA GLU A 230 10.15 9.49 5.08
C GLU A 230 11.19 8.39 4.88
N GLU A 231 10.93 7.18 5.38
CA GLU A 231 11.77 6.01 5.14
C GLU A 231 11.45 5.40 3.77
N ALA A 232 10.16 5.30 3.44
CA ALA A 232 9.68 4.67 2.22
C ALA A 232 10.23 5.36 0.95
N ILE A 233 10.32 6.71 0.97
CA ILE A 233 10.88 7.46 -0.16
C ILE A 233 12.34 7.10 -0.47
N GLY A 234 13.06 6.53 0.50
CA GLY A 234 14.41 6.00 0.35
C GLY A 234 14.53 4.88 -0.69
N ILE A 235 13.43 4.21 -1.05
CA ILE A 235 13.41 3.18 -2.12
C ILE A 235 13.77 3.76 -3.50
N TYR A 236 13.61 5.07 -3.69
CA TYR A 236 13.99 5.77 -4.92
C TYR A 236 15.39 6.37 -4.88
N GLN A 237 16.12 6.20 -3.77
CA GLN A 237 17.49 6.65 -3.68
C GLN A 237 18.45 5.60 -4.28
N PRO A 238 19.16 5.93 -5.37
CA PRO A 238 20.12 5.00 -5.97
C PRO A 238 21.21 4.60 -4.98
N LEU A 239 21.65 3.35 -5.05
CA LEU A 239 22.76 2.86 -4.24
C LEU A 239 24.07 3.55 -4.63
N ARG A 240 24.81 4.06 -3.63
CA ARG A 240 26.13 4.69 -3.86
C ARG A 240 27.20 3.67 -4.25
N SER A 241 27.08 2.43 -3.75
CA SER A 241 28.00 1.33 -4.02
C SER A 241 27.48 0.47 -5.17
N LYS A 242 28.40 0.04 -6.04
CA LYS A 242 28.10 -0.96 -7.09
C LYS A 242 27.89 -2.37 -6.51
N LYS A 243 28.33 -2.62 -5.28
CA LYS A 243 28.08 -3.88 -4.56
C LYS A 243 26.85 -3.73 -3.69
N LEU A 244 25.93 -4.69 -3.82
CA LEU A 244 24.75 -4.76 -2.97
C LEU A 244 25.13 -5.14 -1.53
N PRO A 245 24.38 -4.66 -0.53
CA PRO A 245 24.44 -5.21 0.82
C PRO A 245 24.22 -6.72 0.77
N ALA A 246 25.04 -7.47 1.53
CA ALA A 246 24.86 -8.91 1.62
C ALA A 246 23.63 -9.22 2.46
N LYS A 247 22.72 -10.04 1.91
CA LYS A 247 21.60 -10.60 2.66
C LYS A 247 22.16 -11.65 3.64
N PRO A 248 21.91 -11.53 4.95
CA PRO A 248 22.29 -12.57 5.89
C PRO A 248 21.60 -13.88 5.50
N PRO A 249 22.24 -15.04 5.71
CA PRO A 249 21.60 -16.31 5.46
C PRO A 249 20.32 -16.40 6.28
N ALA A 250 19.24 -16.89 5.65
CA ALA A 250 17.98 -17.12 6.33
C ALA A 250 18.23 -17.95 7.59
N ILE A 251 17.81 -17.43 8.74
CA ILE A 251 17.75 -18.24 9.96
C ILE A 251 16.67 -19.28 9.67
N GLU A 252 16.99 -20.58 9.78
CA GLU A 252 16.00 -21.65 9.65
C GLU A 252 14.93 -21.48 10.75
N ASN A 253 13.93 -20.65 10.49
CA ASN A 253 12.75 -20.57 11.32
C ASN A 253 11.94 -21.82 11.01
N LYS A 254 12.22 -22.88 11.76
CA LYS A 254 11.46 -24.13 11.75
C LYS A 254 10.05 -23.85 12.29
N GLY A 255 9.17 -23.36 11.41
CA GLY A 255 7.74 -23.26 11.68
C GLY A 255 7.15 -21.86 11.81
N SER A 256 7.68 -20.83 11.13
CA SER A 256 6.85 -19.64 10.91
C SER A 256 5.68 -20.03 10.01
N LEU A 257 4.52 -20.24 10.62
CA LEU A 257 3.24 -20.58 9.97
C LEU A 257 2.49 -19.31 9.53
N LEU A 258 3.12 -18.14 9.66
CA LEU A 258 2.48 -16.87 9.33
C LEU A 258 2.12 -16.87 7.84
N PRO A 259 0.86 -16.55 7.50
CA PRO A 259 0.45 -16.41 6.13
C PRO A 259 1.30 -15.36 5.40
N VAL A 260 1.83 -15.72 4.24
CA VAL A 260 2.56 -14.79 3.37
C VAL A 260 1.58 -14.24 2.33
N PRO A 261 1.57 -12.92 2.06
CA PRO A 261 0.74 -12.36 0.99
C PRO A 261 1.06 -13.00 -0.36
N MET A 262 0.02 -13.48 -1.04
CA MET A 262 0.14 -14.18 -2.33
C MET A 262 -0.50 -13.41 -3.49
N THR A 263 -1.35 -12.41 -3.22
CA THR A 263 -2.06 -11.67 -4.27
C THR A 263 -1.07 -10.97 -5.22
N GLN A 264 0.05 -10.47 -4.70
CA GLN A 264 1.09 -9.82 -5.51
C GLN A 264 1.65 -10.75 -6.59
N LEU A 265 1.84 -12.04 -6.29
CA LEU A 265 2.32 -13.01 -7.27
C LEU A 265 1.28 -13.30 -8.35
N GLN A 266 -0.01 -13.32 -7.98
CA GLN A 266 -1.10 -13.58 -8.93
C GLN A 266 -1.32 -12.43 -9.91
N LEU A 267 -0.89 -11.22 -9.53
CA LEU A 267 -0.96 -10.02 -10.36
C LEU A 267 0.26 -9.87 -11.30
N MET A 268 1.19 -10.83 -11.31
CA MET A 268 2.30 -10.85 -12.26
C MET A 268 1.84 -11.36 -13.63
N ASP A 269 2.48 -10.85 -14.69
CA ASP A 269 2.11 -11.14 -16.08
C ASP A 269 2.71 -12.45 -16.65
N GLY A 270 3.41 -13.28 -15.87
CA GLY A 270 3.97 -14.57 -16.33
C GLY A 270 5.30 -14.49 -17.09
N THR A 271 5.66 -13.30 -17.57
CA THR A 271 6.68 -13.11 -18.62
C THR A 271 7.97 -12.45 -18.13
N GLY A 272 8.02 -12.00 -16.88
CA GLY A 272 9.17 -11.31 -16.30
C GLY A 272 10.33 -12.24 -15.94
N VAL A 273 11.56 -11.70 -15.94
CA VAL A 273 12.77 -12.43 -15.46
C VAL A 273 12.60 -12.83 -13.98
N PHE A 274 12.01 -11.95 -13.16
CA PHE A 274 11.78 -12.17 -11.74
C PHE A 274 10.92 -13.42 -11.49
N GLU A 275 9.77 -13.51 -12.15
CA GLU A 275 8.85 -14.63 -11.97
C GLU A 275 9.43 -15.94 -12.50
N ARG A 276 10.09 -15.91 -13.67
CA ARG A 276 10.82 -17.09 -14.18
C ARG A 276 11.90 -17.55 -13.21
N ALA A 277 12.60 -16.61 -12.56
CA ALA A 277 13.61 -16.93 -11.57
C ALA A 277 13.01 -17.48 -10.28
N LEU A 278 11.83 -17.01 -9.86
CA LEU A 278 11.10 -17.52 -8.71
C LEU A 278 10.70 -19.00 -8.91
N ASN A 279 10.27 -19.36 -10.14
CA ASN A 279 9.94 -20.74 -10.51
C ASN A 279 11.14 -21.71 -10.51
N LEU A 280 12.39 -21.19 -10.47
CA LEU A 280 13.62 -21.99 -10.38
C LEU A 280 14.10 -22.18 -8.92
N VAL A 281 13.40 -21.62 -7.93
CA VAL A 281 13.76 -21.78 -6.52
C VAL A 281 13.12 -23.05 -5.98
N ASP A 282 13.93 -24.06 -5.64
CA ASP A 282 13.42 -25.36 -5.20
C ASP A 282 12.93 -25.40 -3.73
N SER A 283 13.41 -24.49 -2.88
CA SER A 283 13.12 -24.51 -1.44
C SER A 283 11.85 -23.72 -1.10
N GLY A 284 10.84 -24.42 -0.58
CA GLY A 284 9.55 -23.81 -0.18
C GLY A 284 9.68 -22.66 0.83
N ASN A 285 10.58 -22.75 1.80
CA ASN A 285 10.82 -21.67 2.76
C ASN A 285 11.40 -20.42 2.09
N THR A 286 12.35 -20.59 1.16
CA THR A 286 12.94 -19.47 0.42
C THR A 286 11.92 -18.81 -0.49
N ILE A 287 11.01 -19.58 -1.09
CA ILE A 287 9.88 -19.00 -1.85
C ILE A 287 9.04 -18.13 -0.92
N GLN A 288 8.65 -18.62 0.27
CA GLN A 288 7.86 -17.86 1.22
C GLN A 288 8.56 -16.56 1.66
N GLU A 289 9.85 -16.61 1.97
CA GLU A 289 10.65 -15.42 2.29
C GLU A 289 10.68 -14.41 1.14
N LEU A 290 10.88 -14.88 -0.10
CA LEU A 290 10.88 -14.01 -1.27
C LEU A 290 9.50 -13.41 -1.55
N CYS A 291 8.42 -14.16 -1.29
CA CYS A 291 7.06 -13.65 -1.42
C CYS A 291 6.77 -12.57 -0.38
N ALA A 292 7.16 -12.79 0.88
CA ALA A 292 7.03 -11.80 1.95
C ALA A 292 7.85 -10.55 1.64
N GLU A 293 9.09 -10.73 1.18
CA GLU A 293 9.97 -9.64 0.77
C GLU A 293 9.42 -8.87 -0.43
N PHE A 294 8.83 -9.56 -1.41
CA PHE A 294 8.22 -8.91 -2.57
C PHE A 294 6.95 -8.14 -2.18
N ALA A 295 6.13 -8.69 -1.29
CA ALA A 295 4.97 -7.99 -0.73
C ALA A 295 5.42 -6.72 0.02
N ALA A 296 6.45 -6.83 0.87
CA ALA A 296 7.01 -5.69 1.59
C ALA A 296 7.58 -4.63 0.63
N LEU A 297 8.26 -5.03 -0.45
CA LEU A 297 8.72 -4.12 -1.50
C LEU A 297 7.55 -3.38 -2.16
N CYS A 298 6.48 -4.09 -2.53
CA CYS A 298 5.29 -3.49 -3.12
C CYS A 298 4.64 -2.49 -2.16
N ASN A 299 4.46 -2.87 -0.90
CA ASN A 299 3.86 -2.01 0.12
C ASN A 299 4.72 -0.75 0.35
N ASN A 300 6.04 -0.89 0.38
CA ASN A 300 6.97 0.24 0.50
C ASN A 300 6.88 1.18 -0.72
N ILE A 301 6.85 0.64 -1.94
CA ILE A 301 6.66 1.44 -3.17
C ILE A 301 5.32 2.18 -3.13
N ALA A 302 4.24 1.52 -2.68
CA ALA A 302 2.93 2.13 -2.57
C ALA A 302 2.92 3.32 -1.60
N VAL A 303 3.54 3.18 -0.42
CA VAL A 303 3.70 4.30 0.51
C VAL A 303 4.54 5.42 -0.12
N ALA A 304 5.65 5.10 -0.74
CA ALA A 304 6.52 6.09 -1.39
C ALA A 304 5.81 6.83 -2.55
N ASP A 305 4.88 6.17 -3.23
CA ASP A 305 4.02 6.72 -4.28
C ASP A 305 2.71 7.34 -3.76
N GLN A 306 2.45 7.26 -2.44
CA GLN A 306 1.20 7.70 -1.80
C GLN A 306 -0.05 7.04 -2.41
N VAL A 307 0.07 5.76 -2.78
CA VAL A 307 -1.01 4.95 -3.32
C VAL A 307 -1.66 4.15 -2.19
N VAL A 308 -2.97 4.31 -2.02
CA VAL A 308 -3.77 3.49 -1.08
C VAL A 308 -4.07 2.14 -1.74
N LEU A 309 -3.60 1.05 -1.14
CA LEU A 309 -3.77 -0.31 -1.65
C LEU A 309 -5.12 -0.91 -1.25
N ALA A 310 -6.22 -0.28 -1.62
CA ALA A 310 -7.58 -0.75 -1.29
C ALA A 310 -8.05 -1.90 -2.19
N THR A 311 -7.63 -1.94 -3.46
CA THR A 311 -8.06 -2.98 -4.41
C THR A 311 -6.88 -3.61 -5.15
N LYS A 312 -7.16 -4.75 -5.80
CA LYS A 312 -6.19 -5.43 -6.68
C LYS A 312 -5.72 -4.56 -7.83
N LYS A 313 -6.49 -3.54 -8.25
CA LYS A 313 -6.12 -2.63 -9.33
C LYS A 313 -4.94 -1.76 -8.93
N GLU A 314 -5.00 -1.11 -7.75
CA GLU A 314 -3.89 -0.30 -7.25
C GLU A 314 -2.65 -1.16 -7.01
N LEU A 315 -2.85 -2.34 -6.40
CA LEU A 315 -1.77 -3.29 -6.19
C LEU A 315 -1.11 -3.73 -7.51
N GLY A 316 -1.91 -4.00 -8.55
CA GLY A 316 -1.40 -4.40 -9.87
C GLY A 316 -0.52 -3.34 -10.52
N MET A 317 -0.82 -2.05 -10.34
CA MET A 317 0.05 -0.96 -10.82
C MET A 317 1.41 -0.98 -10.13
N VAL A 318 1.42 -1.18 -8.81
CA VAL A 318 2.64 -1.25 -8.00
C VAL A 318 3.45 -2.50 -8.31
N VAL A 319 2.79 -3.66 -8.48
CA VAL A 319 3.44 -4.93 -8.88
C VAL A 319 4.14 -4.78 -10.22
N ARG A 320 3.48 -4.21 -11.24
CA ARG A 320 4.10 -3.97 -12.55
C ARG A 320 5.34 -3.08 -12.45
N LYS A 321 5.25 -2.01 -11.66
CA LYS A 321 6.39 -1.12 -11.38
C LYS A 321 7.54 -1.86 -10.70
N ALA A 322 7.26 -2.61 -9.64
CA ALA A 322 8.25 -3.40 -8.92
C ALA A 322 8.95 -4.39 -9.86
N CYS A 323 8.18 -5.17 -10.63
CA CYS A 323 8.71 -6.13 -11.60
C CYS A 323 9.56 -5.47 -12.69
N GLY A 324 9.15 -4.30 -13.20
CA GLY A 324 9.89 -3.55 -14.21
C GLY A 324 11.28 -3.12 -13.75
N TYR A 325 11.36 -2.46 -12.59
CA TYR A 325 12.64 -2.04 -12.03
C TYR A 325 13.48 -3.21 -11.51
N LEU A 326 12.87 -4.29 -11.00
CA LEU A 326 13.60 -5.53 -10.70
C LEU A 326 14.27 -6.11 -11.95
N SER A 327 13.54 -6.16 -13.08
CA SER A 327 14.08 -6.63 -14.37
C SER A 327 15.31 -5.82 -14.82
N ILE A 328 15.21 -4.48 -14.73
CA ILE A 328 16.32 -3.57 -15.04
C ILE A 328 17.48 -3.76 -14.05
N GLY A 329 17.18 -3.93 -12.77
CA GLY A 329 18.17 -4.16 -11.71
C GLY A 329 18.95 -5.45 -11.92
N PHE A 330 18.26 -6.56 -12.23
CA PHE A 330 18.89 -7.83 -12.57
C PHE A 330 19.80 -7.69 -13.79
N ALA A 331 19.34 -7.04 -14.86
CA ALA A 331 20.14 -6.82 -16.07
C ALA A 331 21.45 -6.06 -15.77
N ARG A 332 21.37 -5.01 -14.95
CA ARG A 332 22.53 -4.23 -14.51
C ARG A 332 23.51 -5.06 -13.69
N LEU A 333 23.02 -5.85 -12.75
CA LEU A 333 23.84 -6.69 -11.86
C LEU A 333 24.48 -7.87 -12.59
N CYS A 334 23.80 -8.43 -13.58
CA CYS A 334 24.32 -9.49 -14.44
C CYS A 334 25.28 -8.95 -15.52
N GLY A 335 25.42 -7.62 -15.64
CA GLY A 335 26.31 -6.96 -16.58
C GLY A 335 25.82 -6.99 -18.04
N ASN A 336 24.52 -7.22 -18.27
CA ASN A 336 23.95 -7.37 -19.60
C ASN A 336 22.69 -6.50 -19.75
N MET A 337 22.90 -5.26 -20.20
CA MET A 337 21.84 -4.31 -20.51
C MET A 337 21.32 -4.41 -21.96
N GLU A 338 21.75 -5.43 -22.72
CA GLU A 338 21.28 -5.65 -24.10
C GLU A 338 20.16 -6.68 -24.15
N THR A 339 20.37 -7.86 -23.57
CA THR A 339 19.38 -8.93 -23.58
C THR A 339 18.75 -9.20 -22.21
N GLY A 340 19.25 -8.55 -21.15
CA GLY A 340 18.78 -8.72 -19.77
C GLY A 340 19.53 -9.80 -19.01
N CYS A 341 18.95 -10.28 -17.91
CA CYS A 341 19.55 -11.34 -17.08
C CYS A 341 18.87 -12.69 -17.27
N GLU A 342 19.68 -13.75 -17.33
CA GLU A 342 19.21 -15.14 -17.31
C GLU A 342 18.47 -15.48 -16.00
N PRO A 343 17.33 -16.19 -16.05
CA PRO A 343 16.54 -16.52 -14.85
C PRO A 343 17.34 -17.25 -13.75
N SER A 344 18.27 -18.12 -14.10
CA SER A 344 19.11 -18.85 -13.14
C SER A 344 20.06 -17.93 -12.35
N ARG A 345 20.60 -16.91 -13.02
CA ARG A 345 21.44 -15.88 -12.37
C ARG A 345 20.60 -14.95 -11.50
N ALA A 346 19.42 -14.54 -11.97
CA ALA A 346 18.48 -13.79 -11.16
C ALA A 346 18.07 -14.56 -9.89
N ALA A 347 17.80 -15.86 -10.00
CA ALA A 347 17.51 -16.73 -8.85
C ALA A 347 18.65 -16.77 -7.83
N SER A 348 19.89 -16.73 -8.30
CA SER A 348 21.07 -16.67 -7.43
C SER A 348 21.22 -15.31 -6.73
N LEU A 349 20.92 -14.22 -7.42
CA LEU A 349 20.92 -12.86 -6.86
C LEU A 349 19.86 -12.70 -5.76
N MET A 350 18.64 -13.20 -5.98
CA MET A 350 17.56 -13.12 -4.98
C MET A 350 17.87 -13.85 -3.65
N LYS A 351 18.76 -14.84 -3.69
CA LYS A 351 19.23 -15.55 -2.47
C LYS A 351 20.28 -14.76 -1.68
N THR A 352 20.95 -13.81 -2.32
CA THR A 352 22.15 -13.15 -1.77
C THR A 352 21.98 -11.65 -1.55
N ALA A 353 20.96 -11.05 -2.15
CA ALA A 353 20.65 -9.64 -2.04
C ALA A 353 19.14 -9.42 -1.84
N TYR A 354 18.78 -8.31 -1.20
CA TYR A 354 17.39 -7.94 -1.02
C TYR A 354 16.77 -7.41 -2.34
N LEU A 355 15.51 -7.77 -2.60
CA LEU A 355 14.70 -7.28 -3.73
C LEU A 355 14.61 -5.76 -3.74
N ALA A 356 14.53 -5.12 -2.56
CA ALA A 356 14.54 -3.67 -2.44
C ALA A 356 15.84 -3.04 -3.00
N ASP A 357 17.00 -3.67 -2.75
CA ASP A 357 18.29 -3.19 -3.26
C ASP A 357 18.47 -3.46 -4.77
N ILE A 358 17.92 -4.57 -5.26
CA ILE A 358 17.86 -4.86 -6.70
C ILE A 358 16.96 -3.84 -7.40
N PHE A 359 15.79 -3.53 -6.83
CA PHE A 359 14.88 -2.50 -7.33
C PHE A 359 15.57 -1.14 -7.38
N ARG A 360 16.24 -0.73 -6.29
CA ARG A 360 17.01 0.53 -6.23
C ARG A 360 18.11 0.60 -7.27
N THR A 361 18.73 -0.54 -7.59
CA THR A 361 19.73 -0.63 -8.66
C THR A 361 19.10 -0.38 -10.02
N GLY A 362 17.94 -0.99 -10.30
CA GLY A 362 17.18 -0.75 -11.53
C GLY A 362 16.71 0.69 -11.66
N TYR A 363 16.14 1.25 -10.60
CA TYR A 363 15.74 2.66 -10.55
C TYR A 363 16.93 3.60 -10.74
N GLY A 364 18.10 3.23 -10.19
CA GLY A 364 19.36 3.95 -10.36
C GLY A 364 19.77 4.11 -11.83
N VAL A 365 19.55 3.08 -12.67
CA VAL A 365 19.83 3.16 -14.12
C VAL A 365 18.97 4.23 -14.79
N VAL A 366 17.68 4.30 -14.47
CA VAL A 366 16.78 5.33 -15.01
C VAL A 366 17.17 6.71 -14.48
N MET A 367 17.57 6.80 -13.21
CA MET A 367 18.05 8.04 -12.62
C MET A 367 19.36 8.53 -13.26
N GLU A 368 20.25 7.64 -13.71
CA GLU A 368 21.43 7.98 -14.51
C GLU A 368 21.02 8.68 -15.83
N LEU A 369 19.98 8.19 -16.52
CA LEU A 369 19.45 8.83 -17.74
C LEU A 369 18.86 10.22 -17.46
N LYS A 370 18.03 10.33 -16.41
CA LYS A 370 17.51 11.63 -15.96
C LYS A 370 18.63 12.61 -15.63
N ASN A 371 19.63 12.18 -14.86
CA ASN A 371 20.77 13.03 -14.49
C ASN A 371 21.60 13.46 -15.71
N ARG A 372 21.67 12.64 -16.76
CA ARG A 372 22.28 13.04 -18.03
C ARG A 372 21.44 14.10 -18.74
N ALA A 373 20.14 13.88 -18.89
CA ALA A 373 19.23 14.85 -19.52
C ALA A 373 19.21 16.21 -18.79
N VAL A 374 19.12 16.21 -17.46
CA VAL A 374 19.14 17.43 -16.64
C VAL A 374 20.48 18.18 -16.75
N ARG A 375 21.61 17.46 -16.79
CA ARG A 375 22.93 18.08 -16.98
C ARG A 375 23.07 18.70 -18.37
N TRP A 376 22.71 17.95 -19.42
CA TRP A 376 22.75 18.43 -20.79
C TRP A 376 21.89 19.67 -21.00
N ARG A 377 20.65 19.69 -20.46
CA ARG A 377 19.73 20.84 -20.58
C ARG A 377 20.32 22.17 -20.10
N ARG A 378 21.29 22.16 -19.17
CA ARG A 378 21.92 23.39 -18.66
C ARG A 378 22.85 24.05 -19.67
N SER A 379 23.32 23.30 -20.66
CA SER A 379 24.28 23.75 -21.67
C SER A 379 23.80 23.45 -23.10
N SER A 380 22.50 23.16 -23.27
CA SER A 380 21.92 22.80 -24.57
C SER A 380 21.50 24.05 -25.33
N TRP A 381 21.77 24.10 -26.63
CA TRP A 381 21.36 25.19 -27.52
C TRP A 381 19.84 25.41 -27.46
N TRP A 382 19.06 24.33 -27.44
CA TRP A 382 17.59 24.35 -27.32
C TRP A 382 17.11 25.12 -26.10
N ALA A 383 17.77 24.95 -24.96
CA ALA A 383 17.41 25.62 -23.72
C ALA A 383 17.84 27.09 -23.72
N GLU A 384 19.03 27.39 -24.26
CA GLU A 384 19.53 28.75 -24.43
C GLU A 384 18.62 29.59 -25.33
N LYS A 385 18.13 29.01 -26.42
CA LYS A 385 17.18 29.66 -27.34
C LYS A 385 15.74 29.72 -26.82
N GLY A 386 15.47 29.20 -25.63
CA GLY A 386 14.14 29.29 -24.99
C GLY A 386 13.03 28.52 -25.72
N LEU A 387 13.37 27.48 -26.48
CA LEU A 387 12.41 26.71 -27.27
C LEU A 387 11.57 25.78 -26.38
N PRO A 388 10.27 25.54 -26.72
CA PRO A 388 9.43 24.61 -25.97
C PRO A 388 9.85 23.14 -26.20
N LEU A 389 9.41 22.23 -25.32
CA LEU A 389 9.63 20.78 -25.51
C LEU A 389 9.03 20.25 -26.82
N ALA A 390 7.95 20.88 -27.29
CA ALA A 390 7.30 20.56 -28.57
C ALA A 390 8.23 20.71 -29.79
N PHE A 391 9.31 21.51 -29.68
CA PHE A 391 10.32 21.65 -30.72
C PHE A 391 10.90 20.30 -31.16
N TRP A 392 11.11 19.38 -30.22
CA TRP A 392 11.68 18.06 -30.50
C TRP A 392 10.69 17.11 -31.21
N GLY A 393 9.44 17.53 -31.40
CA GLY A 393 8.36 16.67 -31.87
C GLY A 393 7.87 15.71 -30.79
N GLU A 394 6.81 14.98 -31.08
CA GLU A 394 6.12 14.13 -30.10
C GLU A 394 7.03 13.03 -29.54
N ARG A 395 7.76 12.30 -30.40
CA ARG A 395 8.58 11.16 -30.00
C ARG A 395 9.74 11.56 -29.07
N ARG A 396 10.58 12.49 -29.52
CA ARG A 396 11.77 12.95 -28.78
C ARG A 396 11.37 13.87 -27.61
N GLY A 397 10.41 14.77 -27.83
CA GLY A 397 9.88 15.67 -26.81
C GLY A 397 9.17 14.92 -25.68
N GLY A 398 8.39 13.89 -26.00
CA GLY A 398 7.75 13.01 -25.03
C GLY A 398 8.77 12.27 -24.16
N ALA A 399 9.76 11.61 -24.78
CA ALA A 399 10.84 10.92 -24.06
C ALA A 399 11.65 11.87 -23.16
N LEU A 400 12.03 13.04 -23.68
CA LEU A 400 12.75 14.05 -22.89
C LEU A 400 11.89 14.60 -21.74
N GLY A 401 10.61 14.88 -21.99
CA GLY A 401 9.65 15.31 -20.97
C GLY A 401 9.53 14.30 -19.83
N GLY A 402 9.45 13.00 -20.15
CA GLY A 402 9.40 11.90 -19.20
C GLY A 402 10.66 11.79 -18.33
N LEU A 403 11.84 12.08 -18.88
CA LEU A 403 13.09 12.09 -18.11
C LEU A 403 13.22 13.32 -17.20
N LEU A 404 12.59 14.44 -17.54
CA LEU A 404 12.74 15.72 -16.82
C LEU A 404 11.78 15.89 -15.64
N VAL A 405 10.72 15.09 -15.54
CA VAL A 405 9.80 15.12 -14.38
C VAL A 405 10.47 14.64 -13.07
N LYS A 406 9.85 14.92 -11.91
CA LYS A 406 10.43 14.61 -10.58
C LYS A 406 10.79 13.13 -10.41
N ARG A 407 9.92 12.22 -10.84
CA ARG A 407 10.20 10.78 -10.96
C ARG A 407 10.14 10.44 -12.45
N PRO A 408 11.25 9.98 -13.06
CA PRO A 408 11.30 9.79 -14.51
C PRO A 408 10.30 8.73 -14.96
N LEU A 409 9.58 9.03 -16.04
CA LEU A 409 8.60 8.15 -16.67
C LEU A 409 9.04 7.82 -18.10
N PHE A 410 8.68 6.63 -18.55
CA PHE A 410 8.85 6.21 -19.93
C PHE A 410 7.70 6.74 -20.78
N TYR A 411 8.02 7.31 -21.93
CA TYR A 411 7.01 7.75 -22.91
C TYR A 411 6.77 6.61 -23.90
N ASP A 412 5.58 6.00 -23.84
CA ASP A 412 5.23 4.93 -24.76
C ASP A 412 4.74 5.52 -26.09
N HIS A 413 5.46 5.23 -27.17
CA HIS A 413 5.13 5.77 -28.50
C HIS A 413 3.95 5.06 -29.17
N THR A 414 3.55 3.87 -28.71
CA THR A 414 2.38 3.20 -29.29
C THR A 414 1.09 3.86 -28.83
N ASP A 415 1.06 4.25 -27.56
CA ASP A 415 -0.16 4.73 -26.90
C ASP A 415 -0.13 6.25 -26.67
N GLY A 416 1.04 6.90 -26.80
CA GLY A 416 1.24 8.32 -26.55
C GLY A 416 1.16 8.69 -25.06
N LEU A 417 1.34 7.72 -24.16
CA LEU A 417 1.13 7.89 -22.72
C LEU A 417 2.40 7.67 -21.92
N TYR A 418 2.49 8.36 -20.78
CA TYR A 418 3.53 8.13 -19.79
C TYR A 418 3.21 6.92 -18.92
N ARG A 419 4.20 6.05 -18.72
CA ARG A 419 4.13 4.91 -17.80
C ARG A 419 5.47 4.70 -17.09
N GLU A 420 5.49 3.79 -16.12
CA GLU A 420 6.72 3.36 -15.47
C GLU A 420 7.63 2.59 -16.45
N PHE A 421 8.94 2.63 -16.21
CA PHE A 421 9.90 1.80 -16.94
C PHE A 421 9.67 0.33 -16.58
N GLY A 422 9.28 -0.46 -17.59
CA GLY A 422 8.91 -1.87 -17.45
C GLY A 422 10.01 -2.83 -17.89
N SER A 423 11.00 -2.37 -18.66
CA SER A 423 11.98 -3.26 -19.26
C SER A 423 13.33 -2.61 -19.53
N VAL A 424 14.33 -3.45 -19.82
CA VAL A 424 15.64 -3.01 -20.32
C VAL A 424 15.52 -2.39 -21.73
N ALA A 425 14.53 -2.81 -22.53
CA ALA A 425 14.27 -2.20 -23.83
C ALA A 425 13.82 -0.75 -23.65
N ASP A 426 12.92 -0.46 -22.71
CA ASP A 426 12.45 0.90 -22.40
C ASP A 426 13.62 1.83 -22.06
N VAL A 427 14.59 1.35 -21.26
CA VAL A 427 15.80 2.10 -20.89
C VAL A 427 16.64 2.39 -22.12
N ARG A 428 16.85 1.41 -23.00
CA ARG A 428 17.64 1.58 -24.23
C ARG A 428 16.96 2.52 -25.21
N ASP A 429 15.65 2.42 -25.36
CA ASP A 429 14.87 3.27 -26.25
C ASP A 429 14.94 4.73 -25.77
N ALA A 430 14.72 4.97 -24.48
CA ALA A 430 14.88 6.29 -23.88
C ALA A 430 16.31 6.82 -23.97
N GLU A 431 17.32 5.96 -23.78
CA GLU A 431 18.73 6.34 -23.93
C GLU A 431 19.07 6.71 -25.38
N SER A 432 18.59 5.92 -26.34
CA SER A 432 18.82 6.14 -27.77
C SER A 432 18.24 7.49 -28.20
N LEU A 433 16.99 7.77 -27.82
CA LEU A 433 16.34 9.05 -28.11
C LEU A 433 17.04 10.22 -27.43
N LEU A 434 17.46 10.06 -26.17
CA LEU A 434 18.22 11.10 -25.49
C LEU A 434 19.55 11.38 -26.21
N ARG A 435 20.27 10.34 -26.64
CA ARG A 435 21.51 10.51 -27.42
C ARG A 435 21.25 11.22 -28.74
N GLU A 436 20.19 10.84 -29.46
CA GLU A 436 19.79 11.48 -30.71
C GLU A 436 19.52 12.97 -30.52
N ILE A 437 18.72 13.33 -29.50
CA ILE A 437 18.44 14.73 -29.14
C ILE A 437 19.74 15.50 -28.86
N MET A 438 20.62 14.92 -28.03
CA MET A 438 21.88 15.56 -27.66
C MET A 438 22.81 15.79 -28.86
N VAL A 439 22.85 14.84 -29.80
CA VAL A 439 23.67 14.96 -31.02
C VAL A 439 23.11 16.03 -31.96
N ILE A 440 21.79 16.09 -32.14
CA ILE A 440 21.16 17.12 -32.98
C ILE A 440 21.36 18.50 -32.35
N ASP A 441 21.20 18.64 -31.03
CA ASP A 441 21.40 19.89 -30.31
C ASP A 441 22.85 20.39 -30.42
N ASP A 442 23.84 19.50 -30.28
CA ASP A 442 25.26 19.83 -30.44
C ASP A 442 25.59 20.28 -31.88
N LEU A 443 24.96 19.66 -32.89
CA LEU A 443 25.08 20.09 -34.28
C LEU A 443 24.49 21.50 -34.50
N LEU A 444 23.33 21.79 -33.91
CA LEU A 444 22.69 23.10 -34.01
C LEU A 444 23.51 24.18 -33.28
N LEU A 445 24.13 23.82 -32.15
CA LEU A 445 25.04 24.68 -31.40
C LEU A 445 26.28 25.04 -32.23
N GLN A 446 26.92 24.05 -32.84
CA GLN A 446 28.13 24.25 -33.65
C GLN A 446 27.87 25.05 -34.94
N ALA A 447 26.66 24.95 -35.48
CA ALA A 447 26.25 25.70 -36.66
C ALA A 447 25.84 27.17 -36.36
N ASP A 448 25.82 27.58 -35.08
CA ASP A 448 25.44 28.93 -34.62
C ASP A 448 24.09 29.41 -35.19
N ILE A 449 23.10 28.52 -35.20
CA ILE A 449 21.79 28.80 -35.80
C ILE A 449 20.98 29.71 -34.89
N ASP A 450 20.42 30.78 -35.48
CA ASP A 450 19.44 31.64 -34.84
C ASP A 450 18.02 31.30 -35.30
N PRO A 451 17.13 30.79 -34.42
CA PRO A 451 15.76 30.43 -34.77
C PRO A 451 14.81 31.64 -34.92
N SER A 452 15.31 32.88 -34.72
CA SER A 452 14.51 34.11 -34.59
C SER A 452 13.48 34.47 -35.67
N PRO A 453 13.60 34.09 -36.96
CA PRO A 453 12.55 34.46 -37.92
C PRO A 453 11.29 33.58 -37.84
N VAL A 454 11.27 32.51 -37.03
CA VAL A 454 10.16 31.53 -36.99
C VAL A 454 9.50 31.50 -35.62
N SER A 455 8.16 31.50 -35.58
CA SER A 455 7.40 31.36 -34.33
C SER A 455 7.80 30.07 -33.59
N PRO A 456 8.22 30.14 -32.30
CA PRO A 456 8.63 28.98 -31.51
C PRO A 456 7.55 27.90 -31.36
N LEU A 457 6.29 28.25 -31.64
CA LEU A 457 5.13 27.35 -31.54
C LEU A 457 4.93 26.47 -32.78
N ILE A 458 5.56 26.80 -33.91
CA ILE A 458 5.41 26.09 -35.20
C ILE A 458 6.73 25.43 -35.61
N LEU A 459 7.85 25.87 -35.03
CA LEU A 459 9.17 25.33 -35.32
C LEU A 459 9.36 23.95 -34.67
N THR A 460 9.57 22.93 -35.50
CA THR A 460 10.06 21.61 -35.07
C THR A 460 11.48 21.40 -35.55
N VAL A 461 12.21 20.52 -34.88
CA VAL A 461 13.57 20.14 -35.24
C VAL A 461 13.64 19.58 -36.67
N ASP A 462 12.64 18.81 -37.08
CA ASP A 462 12.59 18.21 -38.42
C ASP A 462 12.41 19.30 -39.50
N ASN A 463 11.52 20.27 -39.27
CA ASN A 463 11.32 21.41 -40.19
C ASN A 463 12.57 22.30 -40.27
N LEU A 464 13.24 22.53 -39.13
CA LEU A 464 14.46 23.33 -39.08
C LEU A 464 15.59 22.65 -39.86
N LEU A 465 15.81 21.35 -39.63
CA LEU A 465 16.83 20.58 -40.35
C LEU A 465 16.52 20.54 -41.85
N LEU A 466 15.26 20.32 -42.26
CA LEU A 466 14.89 20.37 -43.68
C LEU A 466 15.18 21.74 -44.32
N THR A 467 14.97 22.83 -43.59
CA THR A 467 15.22 24.18 -44.09
C THR A 467 16.71 24.49 -44.22
N LEU A 468 17.55 23.94 -43.35
CA LEU A 468 19.00 24.17 -43.36
C LEU A 468 19.75 23.33 -44.41
N TRP A 469 19.14 22.23 -44.86
CA TRP A 469 19.72 21.29 -45.83
C TRP A 469 19.17 21.46 -47.25
N ALA A 470 18.12 22.27 -47.44
CA ALA A 470 17.61 22.71 -48.74
C ALA A 470 18.40 23.93 -49.22
#